data_AF-A0A0L1M1C6-F1
#
_entry.id   AF-A0A0L1M1C6-F1
#
_cell.length_a   1.000
_cell.length_b   1.000
_cell.length_c   1.000
_cell.angle_alpha   90.00
_cell.angle_beta   90.00
_cell.angle_gamma   90.00
#
_symmetry.space_group_name_H-M   'P 1'
#
loop_
_entity.id
_entity.type
_entity.pdbx_description
1 polymer ?
#
loop_
_entity_poly.entity_id
_entity_poly.type
_entity_poly.pdbx_seq_one_letter_code
_entity_poly.pdbx_strand_id
1 'polypeptide(L)' 'MSTTSPITTTVSVSGMTCGHCVSAVSEELESLAGVEAVAVDLNAGGISTVTITSSGALPPSDIGEAVAEAGYLVVANQA' A
#
# COMPACT_ATOMS: atom_id res chain seq x y z
N MET A 1 -17.29 3.58 23.61
CA MET A 1 -16.72 2.50 22.79
C MET A 1 -15.42 3.03 22.23
N SER A 2 -14.30 2.36 22.51
CA SER A 2 -12.95 2.87 22.27
C SER A 2 -12.71 3.14 20.78
N THR A 3 -12.50 4.39 20.44
CA THR A 3 -12.09 4.85 19.12
C THR A 3 -10.64 4.41 18.90
N THR A 4 -10.42 3.33 18.15
CA THR A 4 -9.09 3.09 17.58
C THR A 4 -8.94 4.11 16.46
N SER A 5 -8.00 5.04 16.61
CA SER A 5 -7.72 6.02 15.55
C SER A 5 -7.10 5.29 14.37
N PRO A 6 -7.55 5.54 13.13
CA PRO A 6 -6.95 4.90 11.96
C PRO A 6 -5.50 5.35 11.81
N ILE A 7 -4.60 4.39 11.63
CA ILE A 7 -3.20 4.61 11.29
C ILE A 7 -3.12 4.71 9.76
N THR A 8 -2.35 5.67 9.27
CA THR A 8 -2.14 5.87 7.85
C THR A 8 -0.69 5.64 7.51
N THR A 9 -0.40 4.60 6.75
CA THR A 9 0.93 4.25 6.29
C THR A 9 1.08 4.66 4.83
N THR A 10 2.13 5.40 4.52
CA THR A 10 2.41 5.82 3.14
C THR A 10 3.65 5.11 2.63
N VAL A 11 3.54 4.47 1.47
CA VAL A 11 4.63 3.77 0.80
C VAL A 11 4.79 4.25 -0.63
N SER A 12 6.03 4.28 -1.09
CA SER A 12 6.40 4.65 -2.45
C SER A 12 6.72 3.38 -3.24
N VAL A 13 6.03 3.18 -4.34
CA VAL A 13 6.16 1.99 -5.19
C VAL A 13 6.67 2.41 -6.57
N SER A 14 7.69 1.71 -7.05
CA SER A 14 8.25 1.92 -8.38
C SER A 14 7.77 0.85 -9.37
N GLY A 15 7.64 1.22 -10.64
CA GLY A 15 7.30 0.29 -11.73
C GLY A 15 5.81 0.17 -12.05
N MET A 16 4.91 0.78 -11.26
CA MET A 16 3.50 0.88 -11.63
C MET A 16 3.33 1.89 -12.78
N THR A 17 2.99 1.38 -13.96
CA THR A 17 2.89 2.17 -15.20
C THR A 17 1.50 2.15 -15.84
N CYS A 18 0.58 1.33 -15.33
CA CYS A 18 -0.77 1.16 -15.87
C CYS A 18 -1.81 1.10 -14.75
N GLY A 19 -3.03 1.56 -15.00
CA GLY A 19 -4.13 1.54 -14.03
C GLY A 19 -4.50 0.13 -13.54
N HIS A 20 -4.27 -0.91 -14.34
CA HIS A 20 -4.46 -2.30 -13.90
C HIS A 20 -3.43 -2.75 -12.85
N CYS A 21 -2.21 -2.19 -12.89
CA CYS A 21 -1.17 -2.45 -11.89
C CYS A 21 -1.59 -1.98 -10.51
N VAL A 22 -2.31 -0.85 -10.47
CA VAL A 22 -2.80 -0.23 -9.25
C VAL A 22 -3.80 -1.14 -8.55
N SER A 23 -4.79 -1.65 -9.29
CA SER A 23 -5.81 -2.54 -8.71
C SER A 23 -5.19 -3.79 -8.10
N ALA A 24 -4.23 -4.41 -8.79
CA ALA A 24 -3.54 -5.59 -8.27
C ALA A 24 -2.82 -5.31 -6.94
N VAL A 25 -2.11 -4.18 -6.85
CA VAL A 25 -1.41 -3.78 -5.62
C VAL A 25 -2.40 -3.41 -4.52
N SER A 26 -3.46 -2.67 -4.83
CA SER A 26 -4.46 -2.30 -3.83
C SER A 26 -5.17 -3.54 -3.28
N GLU A 27 -5.55 -4.50 -4.13
CA GLU A 27 -6.23 -5.72 -3.70
C GLU A 27 -5.36 -6.56 -2.75
N GLU A 28 -4.06 -6.69 -3.02
CA GLU A 28 -3.16 -7.39 -2.08
C GLU A 28 -2.97 -6.65 -0.77
N LEU A 29 -2.85 -5.32 -0.82
CA LEU A 29 -2.75 -4.53 0.41
C LEU A 29 -4.06 -4.57 1.21
N GLU A 30 -5.22 -4.56 0.56
CA GLU A 30 -6.53 -4.71 1.20
C GLU A 30 -6.75 -6.10 1.81
N SER A 31 -6.05 -7.14 1.30
CA SER A 31 -6.02 -8.47 1.92
C SER A 31 -5.23 -8.52 3.24
N LEU A 32 -4.39 -7.53 3.55
CA LEU A 32 -3.64 -7.50 4.79
C LEU A 32 -4.56 -7.30 6.01
N ALA A 33 -4.32 -8.09 7.06
CA ALA A 33 -5.13 -8.04 8.27
C ALA A 33 -5.05 -6.65 8.94
N GLY A 34 -6.20 -6.00 9.05
CA GLY A 34 -6.32 -4.69 9.68
C GLY A 34 -6.31 -3.51 8.72
N VAL A 35 -6.13 -3.72 7.42
CA VAL A 35 -6.36 -2.69 6.40
C VAL A 35 -7.85 -2.40 6.28
N GLU A 36 -8.19 -1.12 6.28
CA GLU A 36 -9.55 -0.62 6.13
C GLU A 36 -9.77 0.08 4.79
N ALA A 37 -8.73 0.73 4.24
CA ALA A 37 -8.78 1.35 2.92
C ALA A 37 -7.38 1.49 2.32
N VAL A 38 -7.29 1.40 0.99
CA VAL A 38 -6.06 1.68 0.23
C VAL A 38 -6.34 2.72 -0.83
N ALA A 39 -5.48 3.75 -0.89
CA ALA A 39 -5.50 4.78 -1.91
C ALA A 39 -4.18 4.77 -2.67
N VAL A 40 -4.23 4.72 -3.99
CA VAL A 40 -3.03 4.68 -4.84
C VAL A 40 -3.00 5.89 -5.76
N ASP A 41 -1.95 6.69 -5.63
CA ASP A 41 -1.57 7.78 -6.53
C ASP A 41 -0.60 7.24 -7.57
N LEU A 42 -1.14 6.82 -8.71
CA LEU A 42 -0.35 6.28 -9.83
C LEU A 42 0.41 7.39 -10.53
N ASN A 43 1.74 7.28 -10.52
CA ASN A 43 2.61 8.10 -11.35
C ASN A 43 3.21 7.25 -12.47
N ALA A 44 2.55 7.21 -13.63
CA ALA A 44 2.98 6.41 -14.78
C ALA A 44 4.37 6.78 -15.31
N GLY A 45 4.91 7.95 -14.94
CA GLY A 45 6.24 8.42 -15.32
C GLY A 45 7.30 8.29 -14.23
N GLY A 46 7.02 7.66 -13.08
CA GLY A 46 7.93 7.68 -11.94
C GLY A 46 7.51 6.79 -10.77
N ILE A 47 7.50 7.40 -9.59
CA ILE A 47 7.25 6.72 -8.30
C ILE A 47 5.79 6.95 -7.95
N SER A 48 5.03 5.87 -7.81
CA SER A 48 3.64 5.94 -7.36
C SER A 48 3.58 5.94 -5.85
N THR A 49 2.62 6.64 -5.27
CA THR A 49 2.43 6.73 -3.82
C THR A 49 1.22 5.92 -3.42
N VAL A 50 1.35 5.05 -2.43
CA VAL A 50 0.26 4.24 -1.89
C VAL A 50 0.04 4.62 -0.44
N THR A 51 -1.18 4.99 -0.11
CA THR A 51 -1.62 5.34 1.24
C THR A 51 -2.56 4.26 1.75
N ILE A 52 -2.15 3.60 2.81
CA ILE A 52 -2.86 2.48 3.43
C ILE A 52 -3.44 3.00 4.74
N THR A 53 -4.74 2.86 4.91
CA THR A 53 -5.44 3.17 6.16
C THR A 53 -5.74 1.86 6.87
N SER A 54 -5.26 1.72 8.09
CA SER A 54 -5.43 0.51 8.89
C SER A 54 -5.81 0.81 10.32
N SER A 55 -6.49 -0.12 10.96
CA SER A 55 -6.89 -0.05 12.36
C SER A 55 -5.73 -0.31 13.34
N GLY A 56 -4.57 -0.74 12.83
CA GLY A 56 -3.35 -1.05 13.56
C GLY A 56 -2.08 -0.83 12.72
N ALA A 57 -0.91 -0.88 13.36
CA ALA A 57 0.37 -0.72 12.67
C ALA A 57 0.66 -1.96 11.81
N LEU A 58 0.87 -1.73 10.52
CA LEU A 58 1.27 -2.78 9.58
C LEU A 58 2.79 -2.84 9.50
N PRO A 59 3.40 -4.02 9.62
CA PRO A 59 4.84 -4.12 9.51
C PRO A 59 5.27 -3.82 8.06
N PRO A 60 6.40 -3.14 7.89
CA PRO A 60 6.89 -2.77 6.57
C PRO A 60 7.20 -3.98 5.68
N SER A 61 7.49 -5.14 6.29
CA SER A 61 7.70 -6.41 5.59
C SER A 61 6.43 -6.91 4.91
N ASP A 62 5.28 -6.93 5.61
CA ASP A 62 4.01 -7.39 5.02
C ASP A 62 3.59 -6.52 3.84
N ILE A 63 3.74 -5.20 3.96
CA ILE A 63 3.47 -4.26 2.86
C ILE A 63 4.41 -4.52 1.68
N GLY A 64 5.69 -4.77 1.96
CA GLY A 64 6.69 -5.10 0.93
C GLY A 64 6.39 -6.43 0.23
N GLU A 65 5.98 -7.45 0.97
CA GLU A 65 5.61 -8.76 0.45
C GLU A 65 4.36 -8.67 -0.43
N ALA A 66 3.28 -8.03 0.03
CA ALA A 66 2.07 -7.80 -0.76
C ALA A 66 2.36 -7.10 -2.10
N VAL A 67 3.20 -6.06 -2.07
CA VAL A 67 3.60 -5.33 -3.28
C VAL A 67 4.52 -6.18 -4.18
N ALA A 68 5.38 -7.01 -3.59
CA ALA A 68 6.26 -7.91 -4.32
C ALA A 68 5.49 -9.08 -4.98
N GLU A 69 4.46 -9.60 -4.32
CA GLU A 69 3.54 -10.60 -4.90
C GLU A 69 2.75 -10.03 -6.08
N ALA A 70 2.36 -8.75 -6.00
CA ALA A 70 1.80 -8.02 -7.15
C ALA A 70 2.84 -7.75 -8.27
N GLY A 71 4.12 -8.00 -8.02
CA GLY A 71 5.20 -7.86 -9.01
C GLY A 71 5.88 -6.49 -9.04
N TYR A 72 5.76 -5.70 -7.97
CA TYR A 72 6.35 -4.35 -7.87
C TYR A 72 7.34 -4.24 -6.71
N LEU A 73 8.05 -3.11 -6.65
CA LEU A 73 9.04 -2.83 -5.62
C LEU A 73 8.68 -1.59 -4.82
N VAL A 74 8.57 -1.76 -3.51
CA VAL A 74 8.52 -0.65 -2.56
C VAL A 74 9.92 -0.04 -2.43
N VAL A 75 10.03 1.25 -2.74
CA VAL A 75 11.30 2.00 -2.73
C VAL A 75 11.42 2.96 -1.56
N ALA A 76 10.31 3.30 -0.91
CA ALA A 76 10.31 3.98 0.37
C ALA A 76 9.12 3.51 1.20
N ASN A 77 9.39 3.20 2.47
CA ASN A 77 8.37 2.85 3.44
C ASN A 77 8.50 3.78 4.65
N GLN A 78 7.41 4.45 5.02
CA GLN A 78 7.32 5.36 6.17
C GLN A 78 6.47 4.76 7.31
N ALA A 79 6.32 3.43 7.34
CA ALA A 79 5.66 2.67 8.42
C ALA A 79 6.41 2.74 9.75
#